data_AF-A0A926IW84-F1
#
_entry.id   AF-A0A926IW84-F1
#
_cell.length_a   1.000
_cell.length_b   1.000
_cell.length_c   1.000
_cell.angle_alpha   90.00
_cell.angle_beta   90.00
_cell.angle_gamma   90.00
#
_symmetry.space_group_name_H-M   'P 1'
#
loop_
_entity.id
_entity.type
_entity.pdbx_description
1 polymer ?
#
loop_
_entity_poly.entity_id
_entity_poly.type
_entity_poly.pdbx_seq_one_letter_code
_entity_poly.pdbx_strand_id
1 'polypeptide(L)'
;TIGEAAPAIERALAGATAIERSETMEKAVERAAAEARHGDTVLLSPACASFDQYANFEERGAHFARLARRAAERVRRGLEDEDGP
;
A
#
# COMPACT_ATOMS: atom_id res chain seq x y z
N THR A 1 -6.79 -0.07 -4.91
CA THR A 1 -7.04 1.33 -5.31
C THR A 1 -7.59 2.11 -4.13
N ILE A 2 -7.28 3.42 -4.09
CA ILE A 2 -7.72 4.38 -3.07
C ILE A 2 -8.07 5.72 -3.75
N GLY A 3 -8.81 6.59 -3.07
CA GLY A 3 -9.10 7.95 -3.52
C GLY A 3 -10.04 8.04 -4.73
N GLU A 4 -10.15 9.24 -5.27
CA GLU A 4 -11.08 9.59 -6.37
C GLU A 4 -10.64 8.96 -7.69
N ALA A 5 -9.34 8.81 -7.92
CA ALA A 5 -8.78 8.22 -9.13
C ALA A 5 -9.03 6.70 -9.25
N ALA A 6 -9.48 6.04 -8.18
CA ALA A 6 -9.64 4.59 -8.14
C ALA A 6 -10.47 3.99 -9.29
N PRO A 7 -11.63 4.55 -9.73
CA PRO A 7 -12.36 4.02 -10.88
C PRO A 7 -11.57 4.12 -12.20
N ALA A 8 -10.75 5.16 -12.38
CA ALA A 8 -9.93 5.31 -13.57
C ALA A 8 -8.78 4.29 -13.60
N ILE A 9 -8.12 4.08 -12.45
CA ILE A 9 -7.06 3.09 -12.27
C ILE A 9 -7.61 1.67 -12.47
N GLU A 10 -8.76 1.35 -11.88
CA GLU A 10 -9.42 0.05 -12.03
C GLU A 10 -9.73 -0.27 -13.49
N ARG A 11 -10.28 0.69 -14.25
CA ARG A 11 -10.52 0.51 -15.68
C ARG A 11 -9.22 0.30 -16.46
N ALA A 12 -8.18 1.05 -16.14
CA ALA A 12 -6.89 0.95 -16.83
C ALA A 12 -6.17 -0.39 -16.58
N LEU A 13 -6.38 -0.99 -15.41
CA LEU A 13 -5.75 -2.26 -15.00
C LEU A 13 -6.66 -3.48 -15.15
N ALA A 14 -7.89 -3.30 -15.64
CA ALA A 14 -8.89 -4.36 -15.75
C ALA A 14 -8.34 -5.55 -16.57
N GLY A 15 -8.29 -6.72 -15.94
CA GLY A 15 -7.79 -7.95 -16.55
C GLY A 15 -6.26 -8.09 -16.61
N ALA A 16 -5.50 -7.08 -16.21
CA ALA A 16 -4.04 -7.13 -16.19
C ALA A 16 -3.47 -7.69 -14.88
N THR A 17 -4.14 -7.44 -13.76
CA THR A 17 -3.73 -7.91 -12.43
C THR A 17 -4.94 -7.97 -11.49
N ALA A 18 -4.78 -8.60 -10.32
CA ALA A 18 -5.76 -8.52 -9.25
C ALA A 18 -5.81 -7.09 -8.70
N ILE A 19 -7.03 -6.61 -8.44
CA ILE A 19 -7.26 -5.25 -7.94
C ILE A 19 -8.16 -5.34 -6.70
N GLU A 20 -7.67 -4.83 -5.58
CA GLU A 20 -8.44 -4.66 -4.35
C GLU A 20 -8.70 -3.17 -4.08
N ARG A 21 -9.92 -2.81 -3.67
CA ARG A 21 -10.25 -1.44 -3.28
C ARG A 21 -10.17 -1.28 -1.76
N SER A 22 -9.29 -0.39 -1.30
CA SER A 22 -8.95 -0.25 0.13
C SER A 22 -9.39 1.07 0.75
N GLU A 23 -9.92 2.01 -0.04
CA GLU A 23 -10.44 3.33 0.37
C GLU A 23 -9.40 4.33 0.92
N THR A 24 -8.59 3.92 1.91
CA THR A 24 -7.58 4.74 2.58
C THR A 24 -6.17 4.15 2.46
N MET A 25 -5.15 4.99 2.69
CA MET A 25 -3.75 4.58 2.64
C MET A 25 -3.42 3.56 3.74
N GLU A 26 -3.97 3.73 4.94
CA GLU A 26 -3.79 2.85 6.09
C GLU A 26 -4.25 1.43 5.76
N LYS A 27 -5.50 1.30 5.29
CA LYS A 27 -6.05 0.02 4.87
C LYS A 27 -5.22 -0.58 3.74
N ALA A 28 -4.84 0.21 2.73
CA ALA A 28 -4.03 -0.29 1.62
C ALA A 28 -2.67 -0.85 2.07
N VAL A 29 -1.97 -0.15 2.97
CA VAL A 29 -0.67 -0.61 3.50
C VAL A 29 -0.83 -1.82 4.41
N GLU A 30 -1.87 -1.86 5.25
CA GLU A 30 -2.15 -3.03 6.11
C GLU A 30 -2.43 -4.29 5.28
N ARG A 31 -3.23 -4.16 4.22
CA ARG A 31 -3.52 -5.27 3.29
C ARG A 31 -2.27 -5.73 2.55
N ALA A 32 -1.51 -4.79 1.99
CA ALA A 32 -0.26 -5.09 1.30
C ALA A 32 0.75 -5.81 2.23
N ALA A 33 0.85 -5.39 3.50
CA ALA A 33 1.75 -6.01 4.46
C ALA A 33 1.31 -7.41 4.92
N ALA A 34 0.00 -7.66 4.99
CA ALA A 34 -0.53 -8.98 5.32
C ALA A 34 -0.31 -10.00 4.19
N GLU A 35 -0.22 -9.55 2.94
CA GLU A 35 -0.05 -10.41 1.76
C GLU A 35 1.41 -10.53 1.31
N ALA A 36 2.24 -9.54 1.61
CA ALA A 36 3.65 -9.51 1.22
C ALA A 36 4.45 -10.61 1.92
N ARG A 37 5.33 -11.25 1.15
CA ARG A 37 6.27 -12.27 1.61
C ARG A 37 7.69 -11.74 1.59
N HIS A 38 8.60 -12.49 2.21
CA HIS A 38 10.03 -12.18 2.12
C HIS A 38 10.49 -12.14 0.65
N GLY A 39 11.09 -11.01 0.25
CA GLY A 39 11.54 -10.76 -1.12
C GLY A 39 10.56 -9.93 -1.97
N ASP A 40 9.32 -9.73 -1.52
CA ASP A 40 8.35 -8.89 -2.21
C ASP A 40 8.66 -7.40 -2.03
N THR A 41 8.16 -6.59 -2.97
CA THR A 41 8.26 -5.13 -2.93
C THR A 41 6.87 -4.51 -2.87
N VAL A 42 6.64 -3.67 -1.87
CA VAL A 42 5.45 -2.82 -1.77
C VAL A 42 5.78 -1.43 -2.33
N LEU A 43 5.11 -1.04 -3.42
CA LEU A 43 5.35 0.21 -4.12
C LEU A 43 4.11 1.12 -4.07
N LEU A 44 4.30 2.38 -3.66
CA LEU A 44 3.32 3.44 -3.89
C LEU A 44 3.62 4.17 -5.20
N SER A 45 2.81 3.93 -6.23
CA SER A 45 2.88 4.63 -7.52
C SER A 45 1.48 5.03 -8.01
N PRO A 46 0.92 6.16 -7.51
CA PRO A 46 -0.50 6.48 -7.67
C PRO A 46 -0.88 7.04 -9.05
N ALA A 47 0.11 7.34 -9.93
CA ALA A 47 -0.08 7.87 -11.29
C ALA A 47 -0.99 9.13 -11.43
N CYS A 48 -1.40 9.75 -10.31
CA CYS A 48 -2.39 10.83 -10.24
C CYS A 48 -2.00 11.89 -9.20
N ALA A 49 -2.55 13.10 -9.38
CA ALA A 49 -2.42 14.21 -8.44
C ALA A 49 -2.96 13.81 -7.05
N SER A 50 -2.37 14.36 -5.98
CA SER A 50 -2.63 13.97 -4.58
C SER A 50 -3.77 14.70 -3.90
N PHE A 51 -4.39 15.67 -4.59
CA PHE A 51 -5.20 16.72 -3.99
C PHE A 51 -6.57 16.28 -3.45
N ASP A 52 -6.96 15.03 -3.68
CA ASP A 52 -8.20 14.46 -3.15
C ASP A 52 -8.07 14.04 -1.68
N GLN A 53 -6.87 13.62 -1.25
CA GLN A 53 -6.62 13.13 0.12
C GLN A 53 -5.45 13.84 0.83
N TYR A 54 -4.62 14.62 0.11
CA TYR A 54 -3.41 15.24 0.63
C TYR A 54 -3.16 16.62 0.02
N ALA A 55 -2.51 17.52 0.76
CA ALA A 55 -2.20 18.86 0.26
C ALA A 55 -1.13 18.84 -0.85
N ASN A 56 -0.26 17.84 -0.87
CA ASN A 56 0.80 17.66 -1.88
C ASN A 56 1.31 16.21 -1.93
N PHE A 57 2.20 15.92 -2.88
CA PHE A 57 2.73 14.58 -3.08
C PHE A 57 3.70 14.17 -1.97
N GLU A 58 4.42 15.12 -1.36
CA GLU A 58 5.34 14.90 -0.26
C GLU A 58 4.61 14.40 0.99
N GLU A 59 3.48 15.00 1.33
CA GLU A 59 2.64 14.60 2.45
C GLU A 59 2.13 13.17 2.27
N ARG A 60 1.64 12.86 1.06
CA ARG A 60 1.22 11.49 0.70
C ARG A 60 2.37 10.49 0.82
N GLY A 61 3.55 10.84 0.31
CA GLY A 61 4.75 10.01 0.39
C GLY A 61 5.22 9.80 1.82
N ALA A 62 5.22 10.86 2.64
CA ALA A 62 5.57 10.80 4.05
C ALA A 62 4.58 9.95 4.84
N HIS A 63 3.28 10.05 4.53
CA HIS A 63 2.25 9.22 5.13
C HIS A 63 2.50 7.73 4.84
N PHE A 64 2.67 7.38 3.56
CA PHE A 64 2.99 6.01 3.16
C PHE A 64 4.27 5.51 3.83
N ALA A 65 5.36 6.29 3.82
CA ALA A 65 6.63 5.89 4.43
C ALA A 65 6.48 5.60 5.93
N ARG A 66 5.69 6.40 6.65
CA ARG A 66 5.39 6.17 8.07
C ARG A 66 4.64 4.85 8.29
N LEU A 67 3.62 4.58 7.48
CA LEU A 67 2.83 3.36 7.57
C LEU A 67 3.65 2.12 7.18
N ALA A 68 4.38 2.19 6.06
CA ALA A 68 5.21 1.11 5.55
C ALA A 68 6.31 0.71 6.54
N ARG A 69 6.95 1.68 7.21
CA ARG A 69 7.94 1.38 8.28
C ARG A 69 7.30 0.59 9.43
N ARG A 70 6.15 1.05 9.93
CA ARG A 70 5.42 0.36 11.01
C ARG A 70 4.98 -1.04 10.58
N ALA A 71 4.51 -1.19 9.36
CA ALA A 71 4.10 -2.50 8.84
C ALA A 71 5.29 -3.45 8.69
N ALA A 72 6.42 -2.98 8.15
CA ALA A 72 7.63 -3.78 8.01
C ALA A 72 8.20 -4.26 9.36
N GLU A 73 8.12 -3.44 10.41
CA GLU A 73 8.50 -3.86 11.77
C GLU A 73 7.62 -5.00 12.29
N ARG A 74 6.31 -4.98 12.01
CA ARG A 74 5.40 -6.06 12.40
C ARG A 74 5.65 -7.33 11.61
N VAL A 75 5.83 -7.22 10.30
CA VAL A 75 6.13 -8.37 9.42
C VAL A 75 7.44 -9.03 9.85
N ARG A 76 8.49 -8.25 10.13
CA ARG A 76 9.77 -8.79 10.63
C ARG A 76 9.61 -9.55 11.94
N ARG A 77 8.86 -9.00 12.90
CA ARG A 77 8.59 -9.69 14.18
C ARG A 77 7.80 -10.98 13.98
N GLY A 78 6.80 -10.99 13.10
CA GLY A 78 6.03 -12.19 12.78
C GLY A 78 6.85 -13.29 12.09
N LEU A 79 7.83 -12.91 11.25
CA LEU A 79 8.76 -13.87 10.65
C LEU A 79 9.72 -14.48 11.68
N GLU A 80 10.16 -13.71 12.69
CA GLU A 80 10.98 -14.23 13.79
C GLU A 80 10.23 -15.29 14.64
N ASP A 81 8.90 -15.22 14.69
CA ASP A 81 8.05 -16.17 15.42
C ASP A 81 7.77 -17.47 14.63
N GLU A 82 7.82 -17.45 13.28
CA GLU A 82 7.61 -18.65 12.44
C GLU A 82 8.90 -19.45 12.17
N ASP A 83 10.07 -18.87 12.43
CA ASP A 83 11.40 -19.47 12.18
C ASP A 83 12.12 -20.02 13.45
N GLY A 84 11.40 -20.31 14.54
CA GLY A 84 12.02 -20.82 15.78
C GLY A 84 11.38 -22.07 16.40
N PRO A 85 12.18 -22.88 17.11
CA PRO A 85 13.30 -23.70 16.64
C PRO A 85 12.88 -25.00 15.93
#